data_AF-A0A2E9I349-F1
#
_entry.id   AF-A0A2E9I349-F1
#
_cell.length_a   1.000
_cell.length_b   1.000
_cell.length_c   1.000
_cell.angle_alpha   90.00
_cell.angle_beta   90.00
_cell.angle_gamma   90.00
#
_symmetry.space_group_name_H-M   'P 1'
#
loop_
_entity.id
_entity.type
_entity.pdbx_description
1 polymer ?
#
loop_
_entity_poly.entity_id
_entity_poly.type
_entity_poly.pdbx_seq_one_letter_code
_entity_poly.pdbx_strand_id
1 'polypeptide(L)'
;MLDDRNRAKKIISSEEGSSTVEFAILFPAFITLITGCCWLALYAVVAGNVQQMTYEVARQTLQFRVDPSVSPDLCQHIGDVVVPAMAESFSAIDPARISAVRCAPASQPGWTELTLVYNGAGHGFSPLLRAMNNGSEEIVGRALIMGG
;
A
#
# COMPACT_ATOMS: atom_id res chain seq x y z
N MET A 1 58.71 -14.39 -28.92
CA MET A 1 57.41 -15.10 -29.03
C MET A 1 57.03 -15.95 -27.80
N LEU A 2 57.82 -15.92 -26.71
CA LEU A 2 57.49 -16.57 -25.41
C LEU A 2 57.01 -15.58 -24.33
N ASP A 3 57.24 -14.26 -24.52
CA ASP A 3 56.93 -13.22 -23.53
C ASP A 3 55.42 -12.86 -23.48
N ASP A 4 54.74 -12.82 -24.62
CA ASP A 4 53.31 -12.50 -24.69
C ASP A 4 52.40 -13.54 -24.00
N ARG A 5 52.80 -14.82 -24.03
CA ARG A 5 52.00 -15.89 -23.41
C ARG A 5 51.99 -15.81 -21.88
N ASN A 6 53.07 -15.32 -21.28
CA ASN A 6 53.17 -15.14 -19.83
C ASN A 6 52.46 -13.86 -19.36
N ARG A 7 52.46 -12.79 -20.17
CA ARG A 7 51.64 -11.60 -19.91
C ARG A 7 50.15 -11.89 -19.98
N ALA A 8 49.70 -12.66 -20.98
CA ALA A 8 48.30 -13.05 -21.13
C ALA A 8 47.81 -13.90 -19.94
N LYS A 9 48.64 -14.85 -19.45
CA LYS A 9 48.31 -15.62 -18.24
C LYS A 9 48.24 -14.77 -16.97
N LYS A 10 49.06 -13.72 -16.86
CA LYS A 10 49.08 -12.83 -15.69
C LYS A 10 47.84 -11.90 -15.64
N ILE A 11 47.30 -11.50 -16.79
CA ILE A 11 46.07 -10.71 -16.88
C ILE A 11 44.83 -11.57 -16.54
N ILE A 12 44.83 -12.84 -16.96
CA ILE A 12 43.75 -13.79 -16.64
C ILE A 12 43.78 -14.23 -15.16
N SER A 13 44.95 -14.17 -14.51
CA SER A 13 45.15 -14.49 -13.09
C SER A 13 45.10 -13.25 -12.17
N SER A 14 44.53 -12.13 -12.64
CA SER A 14 44.34 -10.94 -11.80
C SER A 14 43.10 -11.10 -10.91
N GLU A 15 43.34 -11.35 -9.62
CA GLU A 15 42.32 -11.38 -8.56
C GLU A 15 41.56 -10.05 -8.40
N GLU A 16 42.13 -8.94 -8.88
CA GLU A 16 41.52 -7.60 -8.85
C GLU A 16 40.26 -7.52 -9.75
N GLY A 17 40.22 -8.30 -10.83
CA GLY A 17 39.03 -8.42 -11.69
C GLY A 17 37.89 -9.18 -11.02
N SER A 18 38.22 -10.20 -10.20
CA SER A 18 37.22 -11.00 -9.49
C SER A 18 36.50 -10.18 -8.41
N SER A 19 37.25 -9.38 -7.65
CA SER A 19 36.67 -8.53 -6.59
C SER A 19 35.78 -7.42 -7.15
N THR A 20 36.12 -6.87 -8.32
CA THR A 20 35.31 -5.83 -8.97
C THR A 20 33.98 -6.38 -9.50
N VAL A 21 33.97 -7.62 -10.01
CA VAL A 21 32.75 -8.29 -10.51
C VAL A 21 31.80 -8.65 -9.37
N GLU A 22 32.32 -9.10 -8.23
CA GLU A 22 31.51 -9.38 -7.04
C GLU A 22 30.82 -8.11 -6.52
N PHE A 23 31.55 -6.99 -6.45
CA PHE A 23 30.97 -5.71 -6.04
C PHE A 23 29.94 -5.18 -7.06
N ALA A 24 30.17 -5.38 -8.36
CA ALA A 24 29.25 -4.99 -9.41
C ALA A 24 27.90 -5.74 -9.35
N ILE A 25 27.85 -6.92 -8.72
CA ILE A 25 26.61 -7.68 -8.49
C ILE A 25 26.00 -7.37 -7.12
N LEU A 26 26.83 -7.33 -6.07
CA LEU A 26 26.39 -7.10 -4.70
C LEU A 26 25.83 -5.69 -4.50
N PHE A 27 26.41 -4.67 -5.13
CA PHE A 27 25.97 -3.30 -4.97
C PHE A 27 24.55 -3.07 -5.52
N PRO A 28 24.21 -3.42 -6.77
CA PRO A 28 22.84 -3.33 -7.27
C PRO A 28 21.86 -4.18 -6.46
N ALA A 29 22.26 -5.36 -6.00
CA ALA A 29 21.43 -6.21 -5.15
C ALA A 29 21.12 -5.51 -3.81
N PHE A 30 22.12 -4.88 -3.19
CA PHE A 30 21.95 -4.14 -1.94
C PHE A 30 21.06 -2.91 -2.11
N ILE A 31 21.24 -2.14 -3.19
CA ILE A 31 20.36 -1.01 -3.52
C ILE A 31 18.92 -1.48 -3.76
N THR A 32 18.74 -2.62 -4.44
CA THR A 32 17.41 -3.21 -4.65
C THR A 32 16.76 -3.59 -3.33
N LEU A 33 17.52 -4.17 -2.40
CA LEU A 33 17.04 -4.53 -1.07
C LEU A 33 16.60 -3.29 -0.29
N ILE A 34 17.44 -2.25 -0.22
CA ILE A 34 17.09 -0.98 0.45
C ILE A 34 15.85 -0.36 -0.16
N THR A 35 15.80 -0.27 -1.49
CA THR A 35 14.67 0.33 -2.21
C THR A 35 13.38 -0.46 -1.93
N GLY A 36 13.46 -1.79 -1.90
CA GLY A 36 12.36 -2.67 -1.50
C GLY A 36 11.88 -2.40 -0.08
N CYS A 37 12.80 -2.24 0.88
CA CYS A 37 12.45 -1.86 2.26
C CYS A 37 11.75 -0.50 2.34
N CYS A 38 12.24 0.50 1.59
CA CYS A 38 11.59 1.82 1.52
C CYS A 38 10.16 1.73 0.97
N TRP A 39 9.97 0.94 -0.09
CA TRP A 39 8.64 0.72 -0.67
C TRP A 39 7.69 0.00 0.27
N LEU A 40 8.18 -1.01 1.00
CA LEU A 40 7.41 -1.72 2.02
C LEU A 40 7.00 -0.78 3.17
N ALA A 41 7.91 0.09 3.62
CA ALA A 41 7.61 1.08 4.65
C ALA A 41 6.53 2.07 4.19
N LEU A 42 6.64 2.58 2.96
CA LEU A 42 5.62 3.47 2.38
C LEU A 42 4.27 2.78 2.25
N TYR A 43 4.25 1.52 1.79
CA TYR A 43 3.03 0.71 1.78
C TYR A 43 2.40 0.61 3.17
N ALA A 44 3.19 0.30 4.20
CA ALA A 44 2.67 0.17 5.57
C ALA A 44 2.07 1.49 6.09
N VAL A 45 2.68 2.63 5.75
CA VAL A 45 2.13 3.96 6.09
C VAL A 45 0.81 4.22 5.39
N VAL A 46 0.72 3.98 4.07
CA VAL A 46 -0.52 4.18 3.31
C VAL A 46 -1.62 3.25 3.82
N ALA A 47 -1.32 1.97 4.03
CA ALA A 47 -2.26 1.00 4.57
C ALA A 47 -2.75 1.39 5.97
N GLY A 48 -1.84 1.84 6.85
CA GLY A 48 -2.19 2.34 8.18
C GLY A 48 -3.12 3.54 8.13
N ASN A 49 -2.83 4.52 7.28
CA ASN A 49 -3.66 5.70 7.12
C ASN A 49 -5.05 5.35 6.55
N VAL A 50 -5.14 4.44 5.58
CA VAL A 50 -6.43 3.98 5.02
C VAL A 50 -7.28 3.33 6.11
N GLN A 51 -6.69 2.49 6.97
CA GLN A 51 -7.40 1.94 8.12
C GLN A 51 -7.84 3.03 9.10
N GLN A 52 -6.94 3.92 9.50
CA GLN A 52 -7.25 5.01 10.44
C GLN A 52 -8.36 5.92 9.91
N MET A 53 -8.30 6.29 8.64
CA MET A 53 -9.34 7.06 7.98
C MET A 53 -10.68 6.30 8.02
N THR A 54 -10.69 5.01 7.74
CA THR A 54 -11.91 4.19 7.80
C THR A 54 -12.51 4.19 9.21
N TYR A 55 -11.68 4.11 10.26
CA TYR A 55 -12.13 4.21 11.64
C TYR A 55 -12.67 5.59 12.01
N GLU A 56 -12.02 6.68 11.58
CA GLU A 56 -12.50 8.04 11.86
C GLU A 56 -13.80 8.35 11.12
N VAL A 57 -13.94 7.89 9.88
CA VAL A 57 -15.19 7.97 9.13
C VAL A 57 -16.29 7.19 9.87
N ALA A 58 -16.03 5.95 10.28
CA ALA A 58 -16.97 5.16 11.08
C ALA A 58 -17.34 5.86 12.40
N ARG A 59 -16.37 6.48 13.08
CA ARG A 59 -16.61 7.22 14.32
C ARG A 59 -17.49 8.45 14.10
N GLN A 60 -17.22 9.23 13.05
CA GLN A 60 -18.04 10.39 12.73
C GLN A 60 -19.46 9.99 12.35
N THR A 61 -19.64 8.87 11.66
CA THR A 61 -20.98 8.37 11.33
C THR A 61 -21.82 8.03 12.55
N LEU A 62 -21.22 7.73 13.71
CA LEU A 62 -21.96 7.56 14.96
C LEU A 62 -22.49 8.89 15.54
N GLN A 63 -21.84 10.03 15.23
CA GLN A 63 -22.31 11.34 15.69
C GLN A 63 -23.58 11.76 14.95
N PHE A 64 -23.71 11.35 13.69
CA PHE A 64 -24.95 11.41 12.94
C PHE A 64 -25.79 10.20 13.39
N ARG A 65 -26.65 10.33 14.41
CA ARG A 65 -27.57 9.25 14.82
C ARG A 65 -28.46 8.88 13.63
N VAL A 66 -28.06 7.88 12.86
CA VAL A 66 -28.82 7.40 11.72
C VAL A 66 -29.45 6.08 12.10
N ASP A 67 -30.78 6.08 12.04
CA ASP A 67 -31.67 4.94 12.22
C ASP A 67 -31.16 3.76 11.35
N PRO A 68 -31.03 2.53 11.89
CA PRO A 68 -30.45 1.37 11.20
C PRO A 68 -31.20 0.95 9.91
N SER A 69 -32.36 1.56 9.66
CA SER A 69 -33.19 1.36 8.47
C SER A 69 -32.75 2.15 7.23
N VAL A 70 -31.78 3.08 7.34
CA VAL A 70 -31.34 3.98 6.24
C VAL A 70 -29.99 3.55 5.68
N SER A 71 -29.91 2.33 5.12
CA SER A 71 -28.64 1.72 4.70
C SER A 71 -28.03 2.19 3.36
N PRO A 72 -28.77 2.69 2.35
CA PRO A 72 -28.15 3.17 1.10
C PRO A 72 -27.78 4.66 1.14
N ASP A 73 -28.67 5.53 1.65
CA ASP A 73 -28.45 6.98 1.65
C ASP A 73 -27.31 7.41 2.59
N LEU A 74 -27.13 6.69 3.71
CA LEU A 74 -26.01 6.92 4.62
C LEU A 74 -24.67 6.58 3.97
N CYS A 75 -24.59 5.45 3.26
CA CYS A 75 -23.35 5.06 2.59
C CYS A 75 -22.98 6.04 1.48
N GLN A 76 -23.99 6.52 0.75
CA GLN A 76 -23.80 7.55 -0.26
C GLN A 76 -23.32 8.87 0.37
N HIS A 77 -23.91 9.30 1.49
CA HIS A 77 -23.44 10.49 2.21
C HIS A 77 -22.01 10.35 2.74
N ILE A 78 -21.65 9.17 3.25
CA ILE A 78 -20.28 8.87 3.70
C ILE A 78 -19.30 9.00 2.52
N GLY A 79 -19.63 8.39 1.38
CA GLY A 79 -18.79 8.41 0.19
C GLY A 79 -18.65 9.79 -0.44
N ASP A 80 -19.74 10.56 -0.50
CA ASP A 80 -19.78 11.83 -1.25
C ASP A 80 -19.32 13.04 -0.41
N VAL A 81 -19.43 12.98 0.92
CA VAL A 81 -19.19 14.13 1.81
C VAL A 81 -18.12 13.86 2.85
N VAL A 82 -18.28 12.79 3.64
CA VAL A 82 -17.42 12.54 4.81
C VAL A 82 -16.02 12.09 4.39
N VAL A 83 -15.93 11.16 3.44
CA VAL A 83 -14.67 10.60 2.95
C VAL A 83 -13.80 11.64 2.25
N PRO A 84 -14.31 12.49 1.33
CA PRO A 84 -13.51 13.55 0.71
C PRO A 84 -13.01 14.57 1.73
N ALA A 85 -13.86 15.03 2.66
CA ALA A 85 -13.47 15.98 3.71
C ALA A 85 -12.41 15.40 4.65
N MET A 86 -12.48 14.09 4.93
CA MET A 86 -11.49 13.39 5.75
C MET A 86 -10.17 13.16 5.02
N ALA A 87 -10.22 12.83 3.73
CA ALA A 87 -9.04 12.53 2.94
C ALA A 87 -8.08 13.73 2.87
N GLU A 88 -8.59 14.96 2.85
CA GLU A 88 -7.76 16.18 2.90
C GLU A 88 -6.91 16.29 4.18
N SER A 89 -7.31 15.61 5.27
CA SER A 89 -6.55 15.63 6.53
C SER A 89 -5.38 14.63 6.57
N PHE A 90 -5.34 13.67 5.64
CA PHE A 90 -4.31 12.62 5.60
C PHE A 90 -3.30 12.90 4.46
N SER A 91 -2.12 13.44 4.80
CA SER A 91 -1.11 13.84 3.82
C SER A 91 -0.52 12.72 2.95
N ALA A 92 -0.68 11.46 3.36
CA ALA A 92 -0.18 10.30 2.59
C ALA A 92 -1.28 9.57 1.80
N ILE A 93 -2.52 10.07 1.83
CA ILE A 93 -3.63 9.55 1.05
C ILE A 93 -3.98 10.60 -0.02
N ASP A 94 -4.06 10.15 -1.27
CA ASP A 94 -4.65 10.96 -2.33
C ASP A 94 -6.16 10.71 -2.37
N PRO A 95 -7.03 11.72 -2.13
CA PRO A 95 -8.48 11.56 -2.21
C PRO A 95 -8.93 11.02 -3.58
N ALA A 96 -8.25 11.37 -4.67
CA ALA A 96 -8.61 10.91 -6.02
C ALA A 96 -8.37 9.41 -6.24
N ARG A 97 -7.64 8.75 -5.33
CA ARG A 97 -7.35 7.32 -5.38
C ARG A 97 -8.31 6.48 -4.55
N ILE A 98 -9.25 7.09 -3.83
CA ILE A 98 -10.31 6.35 -3.14
C ILE A 98 -11.30 5.89 -4.21
N SER A 99 -11.30 4.58 -4.50
CA SER A 99 -12.04 4.01 -5.63
C SER A 99 -13.46 3.58 -5.27
N ALA A 100 -13.70 3.19 -4.02
CA ALA A 100 -15.02 2.80 -3.56
C ALA A 100 -15.18 2.92 -2.04
N VAL A 101 -16.39 3.23 -1.62
CA VAL A 101 -16.87 3.09 -0.25
C VAL A 101 -18.04 2.12 -0.29
N ARG A 102 -18.00 1.07 0.53
CA ARG A 102 -19.04 0.04 0.59
C ARG A 102 -19.53 -0.10 2.01
N CYS A 103 -20.83 -0.18 2.18
CA CYS A 103 -21.46 -0.45 3.46
C CYS A 103 -22.25 -1.74 3.32
N ALA A 104 -21.98 -2.71 4.19
CA ALA A 104 -22.67 -3.99 4.20
C ALA A 104 -23.12 -4.33 5.63
N PRO A 105 -24.18 -5.11 5.82
CA PRO A 105 -24.46 -5.69 7.13
C PRO A 105 -23.26 -6.52 7.59
N ALA A 106 -22.78 -6.29 8.81
CA ALA A 106 -21.72 -7.10 9.37
C ALA A 106 -22.26 -8.49 9.76
N SER A 107 -21.34 -9.43 10.02
CA SER A 107 -21.68 -10.76 10.54
C SER A 107 -22.41 -10.71 11.89
N GLN A 108 -22.21 -9.63 12.67
CA GLN A 108 -22.88 -9.41 13.93
C GLN A 108 -24.22 -8.69 13.72
N PRO A 109 -25.34 -9.20 14.26
CA PRO A 109 -26.63 -8.53 14.17
C PRO A 109 -26.58 -7.12 14.77
N GLY A 110 -27.11 -6.13 14.05
CA GLY A 110 -27.09 -4.73 14.47
C GLY A 110 -25.79 -3.98 14.18
N TRP A 111 -24.85 -4.59 13.45
CA TRP A 111 -23.61 -3.92 13.03
C TRP A 111 -23.56 -3.74 11.51
N THR A 112 -22.96 -2.66 11.07
CA THR A 112 -22.66 -2.35 9.66
C THR A 112 -21.15 -2.33 9.47
N GLU A 113 -20.66 -3.07 8.47
CA GLU A 113 -19.26 -3.03 8.05
C GLU A 113 -19.09 -1.95 6.97
N LEU A 114 -18.26 -0.95 7.26
CA LEU A 114 -17.77 0.04 6.32
C LEU A 114 -16.45 -0.46 5.73
N THR A 115 -16.39 -0.53 4.41
CA THR A 115 -15.19 -0.90 3.65
C THR A 115 -14.79 0.26 2.75
N LEU A 116 -13.56 0.76 2.92
CA LEU A 116 -12.97 1.78 2.08
C LEU A 116 -11.90 1.15 1.19
N VAL A 117 -11.98 1.40 -0.12
CA VAL A 117 -11.05 0.84 -1.10
C VAL A 117 -10.20 1.97 -1.64
N TYR A 118 -8.88 1.81 -1.51
CA TYR A 118 -7.88 2.73 -2.02
C TYR A 118 -7.09 2.09 -3.15
N ASN A 119 -6.95 2.80 -4.26
CA ASN A 119 -6.22 2.35 -5.44
C ASN A 119 -4.72 2.63 -5.30
N GLY A 120 -3.95 1.56 -5.05
CA GLY A 120 -2.49 1.58 -4.95
C GLY A 120 -1.75 1.56 -6.30
N ALA A 121 -2.46 1.50 -7.43
CA ALA A 121 -1.86 1.36 -8.76
C ALA A 121 -0.93 2.52 -9.11
N GLY A 122 0.25 2.23 -9.65
CA GLY A 122 1.21 3.26 -10.05
C GLY A 122 2.04 3.89 -8.92
N HIS A 123 1.89 3.42 -7.67
CA HIS A 123 2.95 3.63 -6.68
C HIS A 123 4.14 2.69 -6.97
N GLY A 124 5.36 3.08 -6.57
CA GLY A 124 6.56 2.25 -6.76
C GLY A 124 6.49 0.86 -6.10
N PHE A 125 5.57 0.66 -5.14
CA PHE A 125 5.29 -0.61 -4.48
C PHE A 125 4.17 -1.44 -5.13
N SER A 126 3.50 -0.97 -6.21
CA SER A 126 2.36 -1.68 -6.79
C SER A 126 2.68 -3.11 -7.27
N PRO A 127 3.86 -3.41 -7.84
CA PRO A 127 4.23 -4.79 -8.20
C PRO A 127 4.32 -5.71 -6.98
N LEU A 128 4.82 -5.18 -5.86
CA LEU A 128 4.89 -5.91 -4.59
C LEU A 128 3.49 -6.12 -4.02
N LEU A 129 2.64 -5.09 -4.05
CA LEU A 129 1.25 -5.18 -3.60
C LEU A 129 0.49 -6.26 -4.37
N ARG A 130 0.62 -6.24 -5.70
CA ARG A 130 0.04 -7.23 -6.60
C ARG A 130 0.51 -8.64 -6.29
N ALA A 131 1.78 -8.82 -5.96
CA ALA A 131 2.34 -10.12 -5.57
C ALA A 131 1.79 -10.61 -4.22
N MET A 132 1.61 -9.72 -3.24
CA MET A 132 1.12 -10.08 -1.90
C MET A 132 -0.41 -10.22 -1.83
N ASN A 133 -1.15 -9.52 -2.70
CA ASN A 133 -2.60 -9.39 -2.62
C ASN A 133 -3.31 -10.11 -3.78
N ASN A 134 -2.87 -11.32 -4.12
CA ASN A 134 -3.49 -12.19 -5.15
C ASN A 134 -3.76 -11.50 -6.50
N GLY A 135 -2.88 -10.58 -6.92
CA GLY A 135 -3.04 -9.85 -8.17
C GLY A 135 -3.81 -8.53 -8.05
N SER A 136 -4.28 -8.14 -6.86
CA SER A 136 -4.94 -6.86 -6.60
C SER A 136 -3.94 -5.76 -6.21
N GLU A 137 -4.17 -4.55 -6.69
CA GLU A 137 -3.44 -3.33 -6.29
C GLU A 137 -4.26 -2.46 -5.33
N GLU A 138 -5.36 -3.01 -4.79
CA GLU A 138 -6.22 -2.32 -3.85
C GLU A 138 -5.73 -2.47 -2.41
N ILE A 139 -5.79 -1.38 -1.67
CA ILE A 139 -5.61 -1.35 -0.21
C ILE A 139 -6.99 -1.17 0.40
N VAL A 140 -7.38 -2.10 1.28
CA VAL A 140 -8.74 -2.14 1.82
C VAL A 140 -8.75 -1.82 3.30
N GLY A 141 -9.43 -0.73 3.67
CA GLY A 141 -9.77 -0.34 5.03
C GLY A 141 -11.11 -0.95 5.46
N ARG A 142 -11.21 -1.42 6.70
CA ARG A 142 -12.48 -1.97 7.24
C ARG A 142 -12.74 -1.44 8.64
N ALA A 143 -13.97 -1.03 8.90
CA ALA A 143 -14.43 -0.64 10.22
C ALA A 143 -15.85 -1.15 10.47
N LEU A 144 -16.17 -1.44 11.74
CA LEU A 144 -17.49 -1.84 12.18
C LEU A 144 -18.18 -0.67 12.88
N ILE A 145 -19.41 -0.39 12.46
CA ILE A 145 -20.30 0.63 13.03
C ILE A 145 -21.44 -0.11 13.72
N MET A 146 -21.73 0.24 14.98
CA MET A 146 -22.90 -0.29 15.67
C MET A 146 -24.12 0.53 15.23
N GLY A 147 -25.09 -0.10 14.57
CA GLY A 147 -26.40 0.46 14.32
C GLY A 147 -27.17 0.47 15.64
N GLY A 148 -27.63 1.65 16.06
CA GLY A 148 -28.45 1.81 17.26
C GLY A 148 -29.84 1.23 17.12
#